data_AF-A0A2S6U2J1-F1
#
_entry.id   AF-A0A2S6U2J1-F1
#
_cell.length_a   1.000
_cell.length_b   1.000
_cell.length_c   1.000
_cell.angle_alpha   90.00
_cell.angle_beta   90.00
_cell.angle_gamma   90.00
#
_symmetry.space_group_name_H-M   'P 1'
#
loop_
_entity.id
_entity.type
_entity.pdbx_description
1 polymer ?
#
loop_
_entity_poly.entity_id
_entity_poly.type
_entity_poly.pdbx_seq_one_letter_code
_entity_poly.pdbx_strand_id
1 'polypeptide(L)'
;MFERSENSTYWNSLGVALRESGKIDRALAAFARALEIAPDLADAHVNRAQIMLLRGEYDAGWRELEWRLRHPRHAARDTARFWSGGDISDRTVLLWAEQGYGDAIQFIRYAPLVAARGARVIVQCRPALHALFGAIDGIAETVGPDDAPAHDCHAALMSLPGILGCAPDPAPY
;
A
#
# COMPACT_ATOMS: atom_id res chain seq x y z
N MET A 1 35.71 12.37 -10.10
CA MET A 1 35.36 12.31 -8.67
C MET A 1 33.99 12.94 -8.53
N PHE A 2 32.92 12.18 -8.77
CA PHE A 2 31.55 12.67 -8.55
C PHE A 2 31.22 12.41 -7.08
N GLU A 3 30.85 13.47 -6.36
CA GLU A 3 30.57 13.44 -4.93
C GLU A 3 29.42 12.47 -4.63
N ARG A 4 29.74 11.39 -3.91
CA ARG A 4 28.76 10.36 -3.50
C ARG A 4 27.68 10.91 -2.54
N SER A 5 27.84 12.15 -2.05
CA SER A 5 26.99 12.78 -1.04
C SER A 5 25.71 13.44 -1.58
N GLU A 6 25.58 13.67 -2.89
CA GLU A 6 24.43 14.36 -3.50
C GLU A 6 23.44 13.44 -4.24
N ASN A 7 23.67 12.12 -4.22
CA ASN A 7 22.82 11.18 -4.95
C ASN A 7 21.80 10.52 -4.00
N SER A 8 20.53 10.91 -4.08
CA SER A 8 19.45 10.33 -3.26
C SER A 8 19.32 8.81 -3.44
N THR A 9 19.52 8.29 -4.66
CA THR A 9 19.51 6.85 -4.97
C THR A 9 20.64 6.09 -4.29
N TYR A 10 21.81 6.71 -4.11
CA TYR A 10 22.91 6.12 -3.33
C TYR A 10 22.50 5.92 -1.88
N TRP A 11 21.94 6.94 -1.25
CA TRP A 11 21.47 6.88 0.13
C TRP A 11 20.33 5.88 0.32
N ASN A 12 19.40 5.80 -0.64
CA ASN A 12 18.35 4.76 -0.63
C ASN A 12 18.95 3.35 -0.71
N SER A 13 19.87 3.10 -1.65
CA SER A 13 20.55 1.80 -1.79
C SER A 13 21.35 1.42 -0.55
N LEU A 14 22.03 2.39 0.07
CA LEU A 14 22.74 2.19 1.33
C LEU A 14 21.78 1.84 2.47
N GLY A 15 20.65 2.51 2.55
CA GLY A 15 19.60 2.22 3.54
C GLY A 15 19.09 0.79 3.42
N VAL A 16 18.81 0.32 2.19
CA VAL A 16 18.42 -1.07 1.92
C VAL A 16 19.50 -2.03 2.41
N ALA A 17 20.77 -1.84 2.00
CA ALA A 17 21.87 -2.72 2.42
C ALA A 17 22.07 -2.76 3.95
N LEU A 18 21.88 -1.62 4.63
CA LEU A 18 21.96 -1.54 6.09
C LEU A 18 20.81 -2.27 6.78
N ARG A 19 19.59 -2.17 6.24
CA ARG A 19 18.42 -2.90 6.73
C ARG A 19 18.63 -4.41 6.63
N GLU A 20 19.05 -4.91 5.46
CA GLU A 20 19.35 -6.34 5.26
C GLU A 20 20.48 -6.83 6.17
N SER A 21 21.36 -5.93 6.63
CA SER A 21 22.41 -6.21 7.62
C SER A 21 21.96 -6.08 9.08
N GLY A 22 20.66 -5.86 9.33
CA GLY A 22 20.11 -5.67 10.68
C GLY A 22 20.45 -4.32 11.34
N LYS A 23 21.07 -3.38 10.62
CA LYS A 23 21.50 -2.07 11.15
C LYS A 23 20.38 -1.04 10.99
N ILE A 24 19.26 -1.29 11.66
CA ILE A 24 17.98 -0.57 11.45
C ILE A 24 18.11 0.94 11.63
N ASP A 25 18.73 1.43 12.71
CA ASP A 25 18.86 2.88 12.94
C ASP A 25 19.68 3.57 11.85
N ARG A 26 20.73 2.90 11.37
CA ARG A 26 21.56 3.41 10.28
C ARG A 26 20.81 3.40 8.96
N ALA A 27 19.96 2.40 8.73
CA ALA A 27 19.11 2.34 7.55
C ALA A 27 18.13 3.53 7.54
N LEU A 28 17.47 3.81 8.67
CA LEU A 28 16.58 4.97 8.83
C LEU A 28 17.30 6.29 8.57
N ALA A 29 18.52 6.46 9.10
CA ALA A 29 19.34 7.65 8.83
C ALA A 29 19.69 7.81 7.34
N ALA A 30 19.99 6.69 6.66
CA ALA A 30 20.28 6.72 5.22
C ALA A 30 19.04 7.07 4.39
N PHE A 31 17.86 6.51 4.71
CA PHE A 31 16.61 6.90 4.04
C PHE A 31 16.25 8.36 4.31
N ALA A 32 16.41 8.85 5.54
CA ALA A 32 16.22 10.27 5.85
C ALA A 32 17.12 11.16 4.99
N ARG A 33 18.39 10.80 4.82
CA ARG A 33 19.30 11.55 3.96
C ARG A 33 18.91 11.50 2.48
N ALA A 34 18.38 10.38 1.99
CA ALA A 34 17.84 10.28 0.64
C ALA A 34 16.68 11.26 0.44
N LEU A 35 15.78 11.37 1.44
CA LEU A 35 14.61 12.25 1.42
C LEU A 35 14.96 13.74 1.64
N GLU A 36 16.04 14.06 2.34
CA GLU A 36 16.56 15.43 2.40
C GLU A 36 17.02 15.93 1.02
N ILE A 37 17.56 15.04 0.19
CA ILE A 37 18.05 15.36 -1.16
C ILE A 37 16.89 15.35 -2.17
N ALA A 38 16.03 14.34 -2.09
CA ALA A 38 14.87 14.17 -2.97
C ALA A 38 13.62 13.86 -2.12
N PRO A 39 12.88 14.89 -1.69
CA PRO A 39 11.70 14.73 -0.83
C PRO A 39 10.54 13.97 -1.46
N ASP A 40 10.60 13.69 -2.76
CA ASP A 40 9.59 12.97 -3.52
C ASP A 40 10.03 11.56 -3.94
N LEU A 41 11.19 11.09 -3.46
CA LEU A 41 11.72 9.77 -3.79
C LEU A 41 10.88 8.66 -3.14
N ALA A 42 9.87 8.20 -3.88
CA ALA A 42 8.90 7.21 -3.42
C ALA A 42 9.55 5.93 -2.83
N ASP A 43 10.63 5.43 -3.44
CA ASP A 43 11.33 4.23 -2.95
C ASP A 43 11.89 4.41 -1.53
N ALA A 44 12.43 5.59 -1.21
CA ALA A 44 12.97 5.87 0.12
C ALA A 44 11.86 5.98 1.17
N HIS A 45 10.72 6.58 0.82
CA HIS A 45 9.52 6.59 1.65
C HIS A 45 9.02 5.18 1.94
N VAL A 46 8.86 4.34 0.91
CA VAL A 46 8.39 2.95 1.04
C VAL A 46 9.35 2.11 1.89
N ASN A 47 10.67 2.21 1.65
CA ASN A 47 11.65 1.46 2.42
C ASN A 47 11.68 1.87 3.90
N ARG A 48 11.50 3.17 4.19
CA ARG A 48 11.38 3.69 5.55
C ARG A 48 10.07 3.24 6.21
N ALA A 49 8.96 3.25 5.47
CA ALA A 49 7.65 2.80 5.92
C ALA A 49 7.68 1.34 6.40
N GLN A 50 8.34 0.45 5.65
CA GLN A 50 8.49 -0.95 6.05
C GLN A 50 9.17 -1.10 7.42
N ILE A 51 10.22 -0.32 7.70
CA ILE A 51 10.87 -0.32 9.01
C ILE A 51 9.93 0.19 10.11
N MET A 52 9.17 1.25 9.83
CA MET A 52 8.19 1.79 10.79
C MET A 52 7.11 0.75 11.14
N LEU A 53 6.56 0.07 10.13
CA LEU A 53 5.57 -0.99 10.32
C LEU A 53 6.14 -2.17 11.13
N LEU A 54 7.37 -2.58 10.86
CA LEU A 54 8.10 -3.61 11.62
C LEU A 54 8.29 -3.25 13.10
N ARG A 55 8.47 -1.96 13.40
CA ARG A 55 8.63 -1.45 14.77
C ARG A 55 7.31 -1.16 15.49
N GLY A 56 6.17 -1.40 14.84
CA GLY A 56 4.85 -1.09 15.39
C GLY A 56 4.48 0.40 15.30
N GLU A 57 5.23 1.21 14.56
CA GLU A 57 4.92 2.63 14.29
C GLU A 57 3.85 2.74 13.19
N TYR A 58 2.69 2.10 13.37
CA TYR A 58 1.71 1.85 12.30
C TYR A 58 1.17 3.13 11.65
N ASP A 59 0.78 4.14 12.42
CA ASP A 59 0.23 5.38 11.87
C ASP A 59 1.21 6.11 10.96
N ALA A 60 2.50 6.12 11.33
CA ALA A 60 3.57 6.69 10.52
C ALA A 60 3.87 5.80 9.32
N GLY A 61 4.04 4.49 9.55
CA GLY A 61 4.37 3.52 8.52
C GLY A 61 3.35 3.47 7.40
N TRP A 62 2.05 3.41 7.71
CA TRP A 62 1.01 3.38 6.67
C TRP A 62 0.95 4.66 5.86
N ARG A 63 1.07 5.82 6.51
CA ARG A 63 1.11 7.13 5.81
C ARG A 63 2.28 7.21 4.84
N GLU A 64 3.46 6.78 5.28
CA GLU A 64 4.67 6.75 4.45
C GLU A 64 4.56 5.71 3.32
N LEU A 65 3.87 4.58 3.56
CA LEU A 65 3.68 3.54 2.56
C LEU A 65 2.82 4.03 1.37
N GLU A 66 1.96 5.04 1.54
CA GLU A 66 1.16 5.62 0.45
C GLU A 66 2.01 6.25 -0.67
N TRP A 67 3.28 6.56 -0.42
CA TRP A 67 4.20 6.99 -1.47
C TRP A 67 4.36 5.95 -2.59
N ARG A 68 4.12 4.66 -2.33
CA ARG A 68 4.13 3.60 -3.37
C ARG A 68 3.12 3.87 -4.50
N LEU A 69 2.03 4.57 -4.19
CA LEU A 69 0.98 4.90 -5.16
C LEU A 69 1.43 5.97 -6.16
N ARG A 70 2.54 6.67 -5.90
CA ARG A 70 3.12 7.64 -6.85
C ARG A 70 3.94 6.98 -7.96
N HIS A 71 4.18 5.67 -7.88
CA HIS A 71 4.88 4.94 -8.92
C HIS A 71 4.09 5.01 -10.25
N PRO A 72 4.73 5.25 -11.43
CA PRO A 72 4.03 5.45 -12.71
C PRO A 72 3.02 4.37 -13.09
N ARG A 73 3.25 3.13 -12.63
CA ARG A 73 2.33 1.99 -12.77
C ARG A 73 0.89 2.25 -12.25
N HIS A 74 0.70 3.25 -11.39
CA HIS A 74 -0.60 3.62 -10.83
C HIS A 74 -1.13 4.97 -11.36
N ALA A 75 -0.43 5.61 -12.30
CA ALA A 75 -0.77 6.94 -12.79
C ALA A 75 -2.16 7.04 -13.45
N ALA A 76 -2.72 5.92 -13.92
CA ALA A 76 -4.05 5.87 -14.51
C ALA A 76 -5.20 5.87 -13.48
N ARG A 77 -4.91 5.79 -12.17
CA ARG A 77 -5.93 5.78 -11.11
C ARG A 77 -6.41 7.19 -10.80
N ASP A 78 -7.71 7.33 -10.56
CA ASP A 78 -8.33 8.61 -10.21
C ASP A 78 -8.04 8.99 -8.75
N THR A 79 -7.08 9.90 -8.56
CA THR A 79 -6.72 10.37 -7.21
C THR A 79 -7.87 11.09 -6.49
N ALA A 80 -8.84 11.66 -7.20
CA ALA A 80 -9.98 12.35 -6.59
C ALA A 80 -11.01 11.38 -5.98
N ARG A 81 -11.08 10.16 -6.50
CA ARG A 81 -11.97 9.09 -6.00
C ARG A 81 -11.28 8.12 -5.06
N PHE A 82 -10.03 8.40 -4.68
CA PHE A 82 -9.34 7.57 -3.70
C PHE A 82 -10.03 7.68 -2.34
N TRP A 83 -10.46 6.53 -1.80
CA TRP A 83 -11.10 6.46 -0.49
C TRP A 83 -10.05 6.45 0.61
N SER A 84 -10.13 7.42 1.52
CA SER A 84 -9.18 7.63 2.63
C SER A 84 -9.83 7.53 4.02
N GLY A 85 -10.94 6.79 4.14
CA GLY A 85 -11.61 6.51 5.42
C GLY A 85 -12.88 7.32 5.70
N GLY A 86 -13.39 8.07 4.73
CA GLY A 86 -14.71 8.71 4.81
C GLY A 86 -15.87 7.70 4.78
N ASP A 87 -17.10 8.18 5.01
CA ASP A 87 -18.31 7.35 4.98
C ASP A 87 -18.55 6.74 3.59
N ILE A 88 -18.82 5.43 3.59
CA ILE A 88 -19.01 4.58 2.42
C ILE A 88 -20.31 3.78 2.49
N SER A 89 -21.21 4.13 3.42
CA SER A 89 -22.55 3.54 3.50
C SER A 89 -23.28 3.69 2.16
N ASP A 90 -23.83 2.59 1.65
CA ASP A 90 -24.53 2.50 0.36
C ASP A 90 -23.68 2.85 -0.88
N ARG A 91 -22.35 2.96 -0.73
CA ARG A 91 -21.43 3.22 -1.85
C ARG A 91 -20.85 1.95 -2.44
N THR A 92 -20.50 1.99 -3.71
CA THR A 92 -19.69 0.97 -4.36
C THR A 92 -18.20 1.32 -4.23
N VAL A 93 -17.45 0.46 -3.53
CA VAL A 93 -16.01 0.61 -3.31
C VAL A 93 -15.27 -0.40 -4.17
N LEU A 94 -14.40 0.09 -5.07
CA LEU A 94 -13.49 -0.75 -5.83
C LEU A 94 -12.17 -0.94 -5.05
N LEU A 95 -11.91 -2.16 -4.61
CA LEU A 95 -10.64 -2.56 -4.03
C LEU A 95 -9.77 -3.19 -5.11
N TRP A 96 -8.52 -2.77 -5.24
CA TRP A 96 -7.63 -3.29 -6.27
C TRP A 96 -6.32 -3.84 -5.70
N ALA A 97 -5.89 -4.97 -6.26
CA ALA A 97 -4.61 -5.59 -5.95
C ALA A 97 -3.48 -4.92 -6.73
N GLU A 98 -2.51 -4.35 -6.05
CA GLU A 98 -1.46 -3.51 -6.66
C GLU A 98 -0.13 -4.26 -6.92
N GLN A 99 0.15 -5.33 -6.16
CA GLN A 99 1.40 -6.11 -6.22
C GLN A 99 1.15 -7.56 -6.67
N GLY A 100 1.92 -8.51 -6.13
CA GLY A 100 1.84 -9.94 -6.41
C GLY A 100 0.71 -10.64 -5.65
N TYR A 101 0.64 -11.96 -5.84
CA TYR A 101 -0.37 -12.81 -5.19
C TYR A 101 -0.29 -12.79 -3.66
N GLY A 102 0.93 -12.75 -3.10
CA GLY A 102 1.14 -12.77 -1.65
C GLY A 102 0.48 -11.57 -0.95
N ASP A 103 0.79 -10.36 -1.41
CA ASP A 103 0.18 -9.14 -0.88
C ASP A 103 -1.34 -9.14 -1.08
N ALA A 104 -1.82 -9.54 -2.26
CA ALA A 104 -3.26 -9.60 -2.52
C ALA A 104 -3.97 -10.52 -1.52
N ILE A 105 -3.46 -11.73 -1.32
CA ILE A 105 -4.02 -12.72 -0.37
C ILE A 105 -3.89 -12.23 1.07
N GLN A 106 -2.81 -11.52 1.40
CA GLN A 106 -2.62 -10.97 2.72
C GLN A 106 -3.63 -9.88 3.05
N PHE A 107 -3.83 -8.91 2.15
CA PHE A 107 -4.66 -7.74 2.42
C PHE A 107 -6.14 -7.92 2.06
N ILE A 108 -6.53 -8.98 1.35
CA ILE A 108 -7.95 -9.24 1.07
C ILE A 108 -8.79 -9.42 2.33
N ARG A 109 -8.17 -9.83 3.45
CA ARG A 109 -8.83 -10.01 4.76
C ARG A 109 -9.52 -8.76 5.30
N TYR A 110 -9.17 -7.58 4.78
CA TYR A 110 -9.79 -6.32 5.18
C TYR A 110 -11.06 -5.99 4.37
N ALA A 111 -11.31 -6.66 3.23
CA ALA A 111 -12.49 -6.43 2.41
C ALA A 111 -13.82 -6.65 3.18
N PRO A 112 -13.98 -7.68 4.03
CA PRO A 112 -15.17 -7.83 4.86
C PRO A 112 -15.41 -6.65 5.82
N LEU A 113 -14.33 -6.02 6.32
CA LEU A 113 -14.44 -4.84 7.20
C LEU A 113 -14.90 -3.59 6.45
N VAL A 114 -14.58 -3.50 5.15
CA VAL A 114 -15.12 -2.46 4.26
C VAL A 114 -16.60 -2.71 4.01
N ALA A 115 -16.98 -3.95 3.69
CA ALA A 115 -18.38 -4.33 3.49
C ALA A 115 -19.25 -4.11 4.74
N ALA A 116 -18.71 -4.40 5.93
CA ALA A 116 -19.38 -4.17 7.21
C ALA A 116 -19.71 -2.69 7.50
N ARG A 117 -19.12 -1.74 6.74
CA ARG A 117 -19.48 -0.32 6.77
C ARG A 117 -20.63 0.04 5.82
N GLY A 118 -21.34 -0.96 5.28
CA GLY A 118 -22.49 -0.76 4.39
C GLY A 118 -22.13 -0.54 2.93
N ALA A 119 -20.88 -0.79 2.52
CA ALA A 119 -20.45 -0.65 1.14
C ALA A 119 -20.68 -1.91 0.31
N ARG A 120 -21.01 -1.75 -0.98
CA ARG A 120 -20.86 -2.80 -1.99
C ARG A 120 -19.38 -2.88 -2.38
N VAL A 121 -18.72 -3.99 -2.06
CA VAL A 121 -17.30 -4.18 -2.36
C VAL A 121 -17.09 -4.95 -3.65
N ILE A 122 -16.37 -4.35 -4.60
CA ILE A 122 -15.89 -5.01 -5.82
C ILE A 122 -14.37 -5.15 -5.72
N VAL A 123 -13.82 -6.32 -6.05
CA VAL A 123 -12.38 -6.57 -5.99
C VAL A 123 -11.80 -6.78 -7.38
N GLN A 124 -10.94 -5.86 -7.82
CA GLN A 124 -10.14 -6.02 -9.02
C GLN A 124 -8.84 -6.77 -8.72
N CYS A 125 -8.72 -7.95 -9.32
CA CYS A 125 -7.59 -8.85 -9.10
C CYS A 125 -7.31 -9.75 -10.31
N ARG A 126 -6.18 -10.45 -10.28
CA ARG A 126 -5.81 -11.41 -11.34
C ARG A 126 -6.82 -12.57 -11.39
N PRO A 127 -7.14 -13.13 -12.57
CA PRO A 127 -8.13 -14.21 -12.71
C PRO A 127 -7.90 -15.41 -11.79
N ALA A 128 -6.64 -15.78 -11.53
CA ALA A 128 -6.29 -16.88 -10.64
C ALA A 128 -6.75 -16.67 -9.17
N LEU A 129 -7.11 -15.45 -8.77
CA LEU A 129 -7.62 -15.13 -7.43
C LEU A 129 -9.15 -15.00 -7.38
N HIS A 130 -9.86 -15.03 -8.52
CA HIS A 130 -11.31 -14.81 -8.57
C HIS A 130 -12.07 -15.81 -7.70
N ALA A 131 -11.77 -17.11 -7.82
CA ALA A 131 -12.43 -18.15 -7.03
C ALA A 131 -12.14 -18.00 -5.53
N LEU A 132 -10.91 -17.65 -5.16
CA LEU A 132 -10.51 -17.48 -3.76
C LEU A 132 -11.18 -16.24 -3.14
N PHE A 133 -11.19 -15.12 -3.86
CA PHE A 133 -11.73 -13.86 -3.34
C PHE A 133 -13.26 -13.83 -3.41
N GLY A 134 -13.87 -14.42 -4.44
CA GLY A 134 -15.33 -14.53 -4.56
C GLY A 134 -15.98 -15.43 -3.51
N ALA A 135 -15.21 -16.28 -2.83
CA ALA A 135 -15.69 -17.10 -1.71
C ALA A 135 -15.71 -16.34 -0.36
N ILE A 136 -15.24 -15.10 -0.31
CA ILE A 136 -15.15 -14.31 0.92
C ILE A 136 -16.45 -13.52 1.13
N ASP A 137 -17.11 -13.75 2.26
CA ASP A 137 -18.30 -13.01 2.65
C ASP A 137 -18.02 -11.49 2.71
N GLY A 138 -18.92 -10.71 2.12
CA GLY A 138 -18.80 -9.26 1.99
C GLY A 138 -18.18 -8.79 0.67
N ILE A 139 -17.58 -9.67 -0.13
CA ILE A 139 -17.15 -9.33 -1.49
C ILE A 139 -18.30 -9.61 -2.45
N ALA A 140 -18.83 -8.56 -3.08
CA ALA A 140 -19.98 -8.67 -3.97
C ALA A 140 -19.60 -9.20 -5.36
N GLU A 141 -18.38 -8.91 -5.81
CA GLU A 141 -17.92 -9.23 -7.16
C GLU A 141 -16.39 -9.19 -7.24
N THR A 142 -15.81 -10.07 -8.05
CA THR A 142 -14.40 -10.01 -8.46
C THR A 142 -14.30 -9.73 -9.94
N VAL A 143 -13.43 -8.79 -10.34
CA VAL A 143 -13.20 -8.43 -11.75
C VAL A 143 -11.73 -8.57 -12.11
N GLY A 144 -11.43 -8.66 -13.40
CA GLY A 144 -10.08 -8.71 -13.95
C GLY A 144 -9.34 -7.37 -13.87
N PRO A 145 -8.00 -7.37 -14.05
CA PRO A 145 -7.17 -6.17 -13.93
C PRO A 145 -7.48 -5.07 -14.95
N ASP A 146 -8.01 -5.47 -16.12
CA ASP A 146 -8.33 -4.57 -17.23
C ASP A 146 -9.80 -4.12 -17.22
N ASP A 147 -10.61 -4.68 -16.33
CA ASP A 147 -12.02 -4.30 -16.19
C ASP A 147 -12.16 -2.94 -15.51
N ALA A 148 -13.18 -2.18 -15.88
CA ALA A 148 -13.47 -0.87 -15.29
C ALA A 148 -14.93 -0.84 -14.76
N PRO A 149 -15.23 -1.59 -13.68
CA PRO A 149 -16.57 -1.59 -13.12
C PRO A 149 -16.96 -0.20 -12.64
N ALA A 150 -18.25 0.15 -12.74
CA ALA A 150 -18.76 1.38 -12.16
C ALA A 150 -18.58 1.35 -10.62
N HIS A 151 -18.04 2.44 -10.07
CA HIS A 151 -17.78 2.57 -8.63
C HIS A 151 -17.78 4.05 -8.22
N ASP A 152 -18.08 4.31 -6.95
CA ASP A 152 -18.12 5.65 -6.37
C ASP A 152 -16.74 6.10 -5.88
N CYS A 153 -15.98 5.17 -5.31
CA CYS A 153 -14.62 5.40 -4.82
C CYS A 153 -13.79 4.12 -4.85
N HIS A 154 -12.47 4.24 -4.66
CA HIS A 154 -11.56 3.10 -4.73
C HIS A 154 -10.41 3.17 -3.72
N ALA A 155 -9.86 2.02 -3.35
CA ALA A 155 -8.66 1.94 -2.53
C ALA A 155 -7.79 0.75 -2.96
N ALA A 156 -6.47 0.88 -2.79
CA ALA A 156 -5.59 -0.27 -2.89
C ALA A 156 -5.79 -1.20 -1.70
N LEU A 157 -5.75 -2.52 -1.91
CA LEU A 157 -5.87 -3.49 -0.80
C LEU A 157 -4.84 -3.22 0.31
N MET A 158 -3.60 -2.87 -0.05
CA MET A 158 -2.51 -2.61 0.89
C MET A 158 -2.69 -1.31 1.70
N SER A 159 -3.57 -0.40 1.28
CA SER A 159 -3.91 0.81 2.04
C SER A 159 -4.94 0.55 3.15
N LEU A 160 -5.68 -0.56 3.09
CA LEU A 160 -6.80 -0.83 3.99
C LEU A 160 -6.42 -0.85 5.48
N PRO A 161 -5.32 -1.46 5.93
CA PRO A 161 -4.97 -1.42 7.35
C PRO A 161 -4.83 0.02 7.88
N GLY A 162 -4.18 0.91 7.12
CA GLY A 162 -4.03 2.31 7.47
C GLY A 162 -5.35 3.08 7.45
N ILE A 163 -6.17 2.88 6.40
CA ILE A 163 -7.50 3.52 6.27
C ILE A 163 -8.43 3.11 7.42
N LEU A 164 -8.37 1.84 7.82
CA LEU A 164 -9.25 1.26 8.82
C LEU A 164 -8.75 1.46 10.26
N GLY A 165 -7.52 1.96 10.44
CA GLY A 165 -6.88 2.07 11.75
C GLY A 165 -6.60 0.71 12.38
N CYS A 166 -6.42 -0.34 11.57
CA CYS A 166 -6.16 -1.69 12.05
C CYS A 166 -4.65 -1.96 12.08
N ALA A 167 -4.15 -2.41 13.23
CA ALA A 167 -2.85 -3.05 13.27
C ALA A 167 -2.94 -4.39 12.51
N PRO A 168 -2.05 -4.65 11.55
CA PRO A 168 -2.00 -5.94 10.88
C PRO A 168 -1.56 -7.03 11.88
N ASP A 169 -2.36 -8.09 11.98
CA ASP A 169 -2.03 -9.29 12.75
C ASP A 169 -2.03 -10.55 11.83
N PRO A 170 -0.89 -11.25 11.66
CA PRO A 170 0.46 -10.83 12.06
C PRO A 170 0.93 -9.61 11.24
N ALA A 171 1.99 -8.96 11.72
CA ALA A 171 2.64 -7.86 11.01
C ALA A 171 3.05 -8.30 9.59
N PRO A 172 2.95 -7.42 8.58
CA PRO A 172 2.97 -7.83 7.20
C PRO A 172 4.36 -8.11 6.63
N TYR A 173 5.39 -7.80 7.40
CA TYR A 173 6.81 -7.91 7.05
C TYR A 173 7.57 -8.41 8.27
#